data_AF-A0A7W1U5W2-F1
#
_entry.id   AF-A0A7W1U5W2-F1
#
_cell.length_a   1.000
_cell.length_b   1.000
_cell.length_c   1.000
_cell.angle_alpha   90.00
_cell.angle_beta   90.00
_cell.angle_gamma   90.00
#
_symmetry.space_group_name_H-M   'P 1'
#
loop_
_entity.id
_entity.type
_entity.pdbx_description
1 polymer ?
#
loop_
_entity_poly.entity_id
_entity_poly.type
_entity_poly.pdbx_seq_one_letter_code
_entity_poly.pdbx_strand_id
1 'polypeptide(L)'
;MARFPAALTIRHTITPGSPLHGETAETLEKSDAFFIAEVNSVEKLMAAPVQSQQDYSYDDIVWGERFVDIYTELPDGKYEVDYGRIHETEPVPPAVT
;
A
#
# COMPACT_ATOMS: atom_id res chain seq x y z
N MET A 1 16.62 -15.17 11.49
CA MET A 1 16.58 -13.69 11.43
C MET A 1 15.62 -13.32 10.32
N ALA A 2 14.44 -12.81 10.66
CA ALA A 2 13.46 -12.41 9.64
C ALA A 2 14.06 -11.27 8.80
N ARG A 3 14.20 -11.47 7.49
CA ARG A 3 14.48 -10.37 6.56
C ARG A 3 13.16 -9.62 6.39
N PHE A 4 13.13 -8.36 6.82
CA PHE A 4 12.06 -7.47 6.39
C PHE A 4 12.21 -7.25 4.87
N PRO A 5 11.12 -7.32 4.10
CA PRO A 5 11.17 -6.96 2.69
C PRO A 5 11.57 -5.49 2.55
N ALA A 6 12.25 -5.18 1.45
CA ALA A 6 12.74 -3.84 1.13
C ALA A 6 11.61 -2.80 0.96
N ALA A 7 10.43 -3.28 0.55
CA ALA A 7 9.17 -2.57 0.44
C ALA A 7 8.01 -3.54 0.72
N LEU A 8 6.89 -3.03 1.25
CA LEU A 8 5.70 -3.80 1.59
C LEU A 8 4.44 -3.08 1.09
N THR A 9 3.52 -3.81 0.48
CA THR A 9 2.17 -3.33 0.21
C THR A 9 1.27 -3.66 1.39
N ILE A 10 0.70 -2.64 2.02
CA ILE A 10 -0.33 -2.80 3.04
C ILE A 10 -1.68 -2.98 2.35
N ARG A 11 -2.49 -3.93 2.84
CA ARG A 11 -3.80 -4.24 2.27
C ARG A 11 -4.86 -4.26 3.35
N HIS A 12 -5.94 -3.52 3.11
CA HIS A 12 -7.18 -3.61 3.87
C HIS A 12 -8.23 -4.34 3.02
N THR A 13 -8.72 -5.49 3.50
CA THR A 13 -9.79 -6.21 2.80
C THR A 13 -11.14 -5.62 3.18
N ILE A 14 -11.89 -5.15 2.17
CA ILE A 14 -13.25 -4.62 2.37
C ILE A 14 -14.21 -5.79 2.57
N THR A 15 -14.51 -6.09 3.84
CA THR A 15 -15.52 -7.06 4.26
C THR A 15 -16.83 -6.35 4.66
N PRO A 16 -17.94 -7.05 4.93
CA PRO A 16 -19.17 -6.43 5.44
C PRO A 16 -19.02 -5.60 6.72
N GLY A 17 -17.98 -5.82 7.53
CA GLY A 17 -17.67 -5.02 8.71
C GLY A 17 -16.74 -3.84 8.45
N SER A 18 -16.27 -3.65 7.22
CA SER A 18 -15.39 -2.54 6.85
C SER A 18 -16.18 -1.22 6.82
N PRO A 19 -15.60 -0.10 7.27
CA PRO A 19 -16.22 1.23 7.06
C PRO A 19 -16.32 1.59 5.57
N LEU A 20 -15.57 0.92 4.71
CA LEU A 20 -15.62 1.09 3.26
C LEU A 20 -16.61 0.15 2.56
N HIS A 21 -17.37 -0.64 3.32
CA HIS A 21 -18.29 -1.59 2.72
C HIS A 21 -19.46 -0.87 2.03
N GLY A 22 -19.55 -1.01 0.71
CA GLY A 22 -20.57 -0.37 -0.12
C GLY A 22 -20.22 1.06 -0.55
N GLU A 23 -19.04 1.57 -0.19
CA GLU A 23 -18.55 2.85 -0.68
C GLU A 23 -18.15 2.76 -2.16
N THR A 24 -18.40 3.83 -2.90
CA THR A 24 -18.00 4.06 -4.29
C THR A 24 -17.16 5.33 -4.38
N ALA A 25 -16.55 5.59 -5.54
CA ALA A 25 -15.79 6.82 -5.76
C ALA A 25 -16.64 8.07 -5.44
N GLU A 26 -17.91 8.06 -5.87
CA GLU A 26 -18.83 9.18 -5.68
C GLU A 26 -19.26 9.36 -4.22
N THR A 27 -19.36 8.28 -3.43
CA THR A 27 -19.72 8.39 -2.01
C THR A 27 -18.53 8.87 -1.17
N LEU A 28 -17.31 8.45 -1.53
CA LEU A 28 -16.09 8.96 -0.90
C LEU A 28 -15.88 10.45 -1.21
N GLU A 29 -16.11 10.89 -2.45
CA GLU A 29 -16.05 12.31 -2.82
C GLU A 29 -17.10 13.14 -2.06
N LYS A 30 -18.36 12.68 -2.03
CA LYS A 30 -19.45 13.40 -1.33
C LYS A 30 -19.24 13.54 0.17
N SER A 31 -18.52 12.60 0.78
CA SER A 31 -18.22 12.60 2.21
C SER A 31 -16.91 13.31 2.55
N ASP A 32 -16.18 13.82 1.55
CA ASP A 32 -14.83 14.36 1.72
C ASP A 32 -13.93 13.38 2.49
N ALA A 33 -13.95 12.11 2.05
CA ALA A 33 -13.30 11.02 2.76
C ALA A 33 -11.78 11.20 2.81
N PHE A 34 -11.21 10.80 3.95
CA PHE A 34 -9.78 10.91 4.23
C PHE A 34 -9.26 9.66 4.92
N PHE A 35 -8.07 9.23 4.52
CA PHE A 35 -7.39 8.04 5.01
C PHE A 35 -6.04 8.42 5.60
N ILE A 36 -5.72 7.82 6.74
CA ILE A 36 -4.45 8.04 7.43
C ILE A 36 -3.73 6.70 7.55
N ALA A 37 -2.53 6.62 6.98
CA ALA A 37 -1.63 5.50 7.12
C ALA A 37 -0.49 5.88 8.08
N GLU A 38 -0.43 5.21 9.22
CA GLU A 38 0.57 5.47 10.26
C GLU A 38 1.49 4.26 10.45
N VAL A 39 2.80 4.50 10.45
CA VAL A 39 3.83 3.51 10.73
C VAL A 39 4.55 3.89 12.02
N ASN A 40 4.46 3.02 13.01
CA ASN A 40 5.19 3.11 14.27
C ASN A 40 6.27 2.03 14.32
N SER A 41 7.48 2.40 14.71
CA SER A 41 8.59 1.46 14.85
C SER A 41 9.54 1.86 15.98
N VAL A 42 10.46 0.97 16.33
CA VAL A 42 11.57 1.26 17.23
C VAL A 42 12.84 1.18 16.42
N GLU A 43 13.55 2.29 16.29
CA GLU A 43 14.79 2.32 15.53
C GLU A 43 15.93 1.72 16.36
N LYS A 44 16.83 0.96 15.72
CA LYS A 44 17.76 0.05 16.40
C LYS A 44 18.99 0.73 17.02
N LEU A 45 19.37 1.92 16.56
CA LEU A 45 20.59 2.60 17.01
C LEU A 45 20.42 3.21 18.40
N MET A 46 19.33 3.94 18.63
CA MET A 46 19.01 4.63 19.88
C MET A 46 17.91 3.93 20.68
N ALA A 47 17.32 2.85 20.16
CA ALA A 47 16.20 2.12 20.76
C ALA A 47 15.00 3.03 21.08
N ALA A 48 14.76 4.03 20.22
CA ALA A 48 13.72 5.04 20.38
C ALA A 48 12.53 4.77 19.46
N PRO A 49 11.29 5.12 19.88
CA PRO A 49 10.14 5.06 19.01
C PRO A 49 10.27 6.11 17.89
N VAL A 50 9.89 5.71 16.68
CA VAL A 50 9.75 6.57 15.51
C VAL A 50 8.36 6.37 14.91
N GLN A 51 7.77 7.47 14.45
CA GLN A 51 6.44 7.49 13.85
C GLN A 51 6.51 8.23 12.52
N SER A 52 5.82 7.71 11.52
CA SER A 52 5.59 8.38 10.24
C SER A 52 4.12 8.26 9.89
N GLN A 53 3.54 9.32 9.35
CA GLN A 53 2.16 9.36 8.90
C GLN A 53 2.12 9.79 7.43
N GLN A 54 1.25 9.16 6.66
CA GLN A 54 0.90 9.57 5.31
C GLN A 54 -0.62 9.67 5.22
N ASP A 55 -1.05 10.77 4.63
CA ASP A 55 -2.44 11.10 4.43
C ASP A 55 -2.83 10.87 2.96
N TYR A 56 -4.06 10.42 2.73
CA TYR A 56 -4.65 10.24 1.40
C TYR A 56 -6.09 10.77 1.42
N SER A 57 -6.44 11.68 0.52
CA SER A 57 -7.83 12.09 0.29
C SER A 57 -8.53 11.16 -0.72
N TYR A 58 -9.84 11.32 -0.88
CA TYR A 58 -10.63 10.50 -1.80
C TYR A 58 -10.10 10.53 -3.26
N ASP A 59 -9.46 11.62 -3.67
CA ASP A 59 -8.87 11.81 -5.00
C ASP A 59 -7.48 11.17 -5.16
N ASP A 60 -6.82 10.78 -4.07
CA ASP A 60 -5.61 9.95 -4.11
C ASP A 60 -5.93 8.45 -4.34
N ILE A 61 -7.19 8.05 -4.22
CA ILE A 61 -7.62 6.66 -4.37
C ILE A 61 -7.78 6.29 -5.85
N VAL A 62 -6.83 5.51 -6.36
CA VAL A 62 -6.88 4.97 -7.72
C VAL A 62 -7.64 3.65 -7.74
N TRP A 63 -8.86 3.67 -8.26
CA TRP A 63 -9.75 2.51 -8.32
C TRP A 63 -9.36 1.53 -9.43
N GLY A 64 -9.46 0.23 -9.16
CA GLY A 64 -9.22 -0.81 -10.17
C GLY A 64 -7.75 -1.01 -10.54
N GLU A 65 -6.83 -0.44 -9.77
CA GLU A 65 -5.39 -0.60 -9.96
C GLU A 65 -4.71 -1.36 -8.82
N ARG A 66 -3.50 -1.84 -9.09
CA ARG A 66 -2.58 -2.43 -8.11
C ARG A 66 -1.19 -1.83 -8.30
N PHE A 67 -0.40 -1.81 -7.23
CA PHE A 67 1.03 -1.51 -7.36
C PHE A 67 1.72 -2.52 -8.29
N VAL A 68 2.67 -2.03 -9.09
CA VAL A 68 3.52 -2.88 -9.92
C VAL A 68 4.44 -3.73 -9.02
N ASP A 69 4.87 -4.89 -9.51
CA ASP A 69 5.94 -5.63 -8.83
C ASP A 69 7.28 -4.93 -9.06
N ILE A 70 7.99 -4.65 -7.96
CA ILE A 70 9.29 -3.97 -7.97
C ILE A 70 10.45 -4.94 -7.68
N TYR A 71 10.15 -6.21 -7.40
CA TYR A 71 11.15 -7.22 -7.12
C TYR A 71 11.48 -8.01 -8.38
N THR A 72 12.77 -8.15 -8.66
CA THR A 72 13.27 -9.06 -9.71
C THR A 72 14.19 -10.08 -9.08
N GLU A 73 13.88 -11.37 -9.22
CA GLU A 73 14.78 -12.45 -8.81
C GLU A 73 15.93 -12.57 -9.82
N LEU A 74 17.17 -12.50 -9.33
CA LEU A 74 18.38 -12.65 -10.12
C LEU A 74 18.79 -14.12 -10.22
N PRO A 75 19.60 -14.50 -11.23
CA PRO A 75 20.05 -15.89 -11.41
C PRO A 75 20.79 -16.50 -10.22
N ASP A 76 21.31 -15.69 -9.29
CA ASP A 76 22.01 -16.13 -8.08
C ASP A 76 21.10 -16.26 -6.84
N GLY A 77 19.77 -16.12 -7.01
CA GLY A 77 18.78 -16.23 -5.94
C GLY A 77 18.67 -14.99 -5.05
N LYS A 78 19.33 -13.88 -5.40
CA LYS A 78 19.09 -12.57 -4.78
C LYS A 78 17.91 -11.87 -5.45
N TYR A 79 17.39 -10.85 -4.76
CA TYR A 79 16.38 -9.96 -5.29
C TYR A 79 16.97 -8.58 -5.53
N GLU A 80 16.72 -8.03 -6.71
CA GLU A 80 16.88 -6.61 -7.02
C GLU A 80 15.54 -5.91 -6.77
N VAL A 81 15.61 -4.64 -6.31
CA VAL A 81 14.44 -3.83 -5.98
C VAL A 81 14.54 -2.51 -6.72
N ASP A 82 13.57 -2.23 -7.59
CA ASP A 82 13.49 -0.95 -8.32
C ASP A 82 12.65 0.07 -7.54
N TYR A 83 13.32 0.86 -6.71
CA TYR A 83 12.67 1.93 -5.94
C TYR A 83 12.14 3.08 -6.81
N GLY A 84 12.57 3.21 -8.07
CA GLY A 84 12.04 4.22 -8.99
C GLY A 84 10.57 3.98 -9.33
N ARG A 85 10.11 2.73 -9.15
CA ARG A 85 8.76 2.27 -9.50
C ARG A 85 7.86 2.06 -8.29
N ILE A 86 8.30 2.46 -7.09
CA ILE A 86 7.57 2.20 -5.82
C ILE A 86 6.17 2.84 -5.78
N HIS A 87 5.96 3.91 -6.55
CA HIS A 87 4.68 4.60 -6.67
C HIS A 87 3.90 4.22 -7.94
N GLU A 88 4.46 3.38 -8.81
CA GLU A 88 3.79 2.99 -10.05
C GLU A 88 2.65 2.02 -9.77
N THR A 89 1.54 2.24 -10.46
CA THR A 89 0.35 1.41 -10.43
C THR A 89 0.00 0.94 -11.83
N GLU A 90 -0.73 -0.17 -11.92
CA GLU A 90 -1.23 -0.75 -13.16
C GLU A 90 -2.65 -1.27 -12.99
N PRO A 91 -3.49 -1.27 -14.05
CA PRO A 91 -4.83 -1.84 -14.00
C PRO A 91 -4.82 -3.30 -13.54
N VAL A 92 -5.76 -3.65 -12.67
CA VAL A 92 -6.00 -5.04 -12.29
C VAL A 92 -6.64 -5.76 -13.50
N PRO A 93 -6.11 -6.91 -13.95
CA PRO A 93 -6.72 -7.68 -15.02
C PRO A 93 -8.17 -8.04 -14.66
N PRO A 94 -9.09 -8.09 -15.65
CA PRO A 94 -10.45 -8.53 -15.38
C PRO A 94 -10.43 -9.92 -14.75
N ALA A 95 -11.24 -10.11 -13.71
CA ALA A 95 -11.35 -11.39 -13.02
C ALA A 95 -11.70 -12.47 -14.05
N VAL A 96 -10.82 -13.45 -14.22
CA VAL A 96 -11.13 -14.65 -15.01
C VAL A 96 -12.27 -15.35 -14.27
N THR A 97 -13.45 -15.37 -14.88
CA THR A 97 -14.65 -16.03 -14.34
C THR A 97 -14.55 -17.54 -14.52
#